data_AF-A0A0R3WTC8-F1
#
_entry.id   AF-A0A0R3WTC8-F1
#
_cell.length_a   1.000
_cell.length_b   1.000
_cell.length_c   1.000
_cell.angle_alpha   90.00
_cell.angle_beta   90.00
_cell.angle_gamma   90.00
#
_symmetry.space_group_name_H-M   'P 1'
#
loop_
_entity.id
_entity.type
_entity.pdbx_description
1 polymer ?
#
loop_
_entity_poly.entity_id
_entity_poly.type
_entity_poly.pdbx_seq_one_letter_code
_entity_poly.pdbx_strand_id
1 'polypeptide(L)'
;LQHYEGLANRAAQNGHVVDIFSSHLDQTGLHEMRYLVNYTGGSMTMCDSFASNLFIQSFQIFLRKDAQGHFKMGFNGQLEVKTSRELKVSGCIGSCFSANVKTPSTGESEVGIGHTSIWRLNGLTPSSTLGIFFEVTQPHGQAAAMASSGGRAYVQLVTQYQHASGQRRIRVTTACRQFIDATSQHAYLVAGFDQEAAAVLITRMAMFKAETADGRDALRWLDRQLIKLCRKFGEYHKDDAASFRLPDEFSFYPQFMFHLRRSSFIQVFNNSPDETAYYRHVLNTEDCSNALLMIQPSLIAFRLDGTDEAVLLDSTSIQPDTVLLMDSFFHILIYVGENIAKWRKAGYLVRLLSSLCFYALFLISFGLDLRIAMREILNGYKVLYSKTRHSANALLVCILS
;
A
#
# COMPACT_ATOMS: atom_id res chain seq x y z
N LEU A 1 21.94 10.90 -7.20
CA LEU A 1 21.19 11.02 -5.93
C LEU A 1 21.24 12.45 -5.34
N GLN A 2 22.40 12.95 -4.87
CA GLN A 2 22.50 14.27 -4.21
C GLN A 2 21.88 15.45 -4.98
N HIS A 3 22.06 15.49 -6.31
CA HIS A 3 21.50 16.56 -7.15
C HIS A 3 19.96 16.65 -7.06
N TYR A 4 19.27 15.53 -7.30
CA TYR A 4 17.79 15.50 -7.30
C TYR A 4 17.22 15.63 -5.90
N GLU A 5 17.91 15.13 -4.87
CA GLU A 5 17.53 15.38 -3.48
C GLU A 5 17.62 16.88 -3.13
N GLY A 6 18.67 17.58 -3.58
CA GLY A 6 18.77 19.03 -3.44
C GLY A 6 17.65 19.80 -4.16
N LEU A 7 17.27 19.36 -5.36
CA LEU A 7 16.13 19.92 -6.09
C LEU A 7 14.80 19.64 -5.38
N ALA A 8 14.61 18.42 -4.86
CA ALA A 8 13.41 18.03 -4.12
C ALA A 8 13.25 18.87 -2.85
N ASN A 9 14.32 19.09 -2.10
CA ASN A 9 14.33 19.98 -0.94
C ASN A 9 13.92 21.41 -1.31
N ARG A 10 14.47 21.97 -2.40
CA ARG A 10 14.11 23.31 -2.90
C ARG A 10 12.65 23.38 -3.32
N ALA A 11 12.16 22.42 -4.09
CA ALA A 11 10.76 22.37 -4.50
C ALA A 11 9.86 22.27 -3.26
N ALA A 12 10.23 21.43 -2.30
CA ALA A 12 9.42 21.18 -1.13
C ALA A 12 9.35 22.37 -0.16
N GLN A 13 10.45 23.08 0.01
CA GLN A 13 10.49 24.31 0.81
C GLN A 13 9.66 25.44 0.18
N ASN A 14 9.57 25.48 -1.15
CA ASN A 14 8.77 26.48 -1.88
C ASN A 14 7.31 26.07 -2.09
N GLY A 15 6.88 24.92 -1.56
CA GLY A 15 5.50 24.44 -1.71
C GLY A 15 5.13 24.00 -3.13
N HIS A 16 6.12 23.67 -3.96
CA HIS A 16 5.92 23.19 -5.32
C HIS A 16 5.77 21.66 -5.35
N VAL A 17 5.04 21.17 -6.34
CA VAL A 17 4.86 19.75 -6.65
C VAL A 17 5.64 19.40 -7.90
N VAL A 18 6.30 18.24 -7.89
CA VAL A 18 7.00 17.69 -9.06
C VAL A 18 6.44 16.32 -9.37
N ASP A 19 5.78 16.18 -10.51
CA ASP A 19 5.32 14.91 -11.06
C ASP A 19 6.35 14.37 -12.07
N ILE A 20 6.48 13.05 -12.15
CA ILE A 20 7.36 12.37 -13.12
C ILE A 20 6.55 11.34 -13.89
N PHE A 21 6.39 11.61 -15.19
CA PHE A 21 5.84 10.67 -16.15
C PHE A 21 6.98 10.16 -17.02
N SER A 22 7.43 8.93 -16.75
CA SER A 22 8.54 8.31 -17.47
C SER A 22 8.02 7.32 -18.50
N SER A 23 8.51 7.47 -19.74
CA SER A 23 8.20 6.58 -20.86
C SER A 23 9.47 6.18 -21.59
N HIS A 24 9.89 4.94 -21.41
CA HIS A 24 11.01 4.35 -22.13
C HIS A 24 10.98 2.83 -21.96
N LEU A 25 11.60 2.08 -22.89
CA LEU A 25 11.73 0.62 -22.80
C LEU A 25 12.82 0.16 -21.80
N ASP A 26 13.55 1.12 -21.24
CA ASP A 26 14.66 0.90 -20.32
C ASP A 26 14.58 1.96 -19.22
N GLN A 27 15.46 1.89 -18.24
CA GLN A 27 15.50 2.81 -17.11
C GLN A 27 15.74 4.26 -17.55
N THR A 28 15.14 5.18 -16.78
CA THR A 28 15.18 6.63 -17.01
C THR A 28 15.77 7.41 -15.85
N GLY A 29 16.13 6.71 -14.76
CA GLY A 29 16.66 7.31 -13.53
C GLY A 29 15.57 7.72 -12.54
N LEU A 30 14.42 7.02 -12.53
CA LEU A 30 13.41 7.17 -11.48
C LEU A 30 14.00 6.90 -10.10
N HIS A 31 14.96 5.97 -10.00
CA HIS A 31 15.68 5.72 -8.77
C HIS A 31 16.32 7.01 -8.24
N GLU A 32 17.11 7.71 -9.06
CA GLU A 32 17.78 8.94 -8.65
C GLU A 32 16.80 10.10 -8.41
N MET A 33 15.72 10.16 -9.20
CA MET A 33 14.73 11.24 -9.19
C MET A 33 13.63 11.08 -8.14
N ARG A 34 13.50 9.91 -7.50
CA ARG A 34 12.39 9.57 -6.57
C ARG A 34 12.12 10.61 -5.49
N TYR A 35 13.15 11.32 -5.02
CA TYR A 35 13.01 12.36 -4.00
C TYR A 35 12.08 13.49 -4.44
N LEU A 36 12.09 13.83 -5.73
CA LEU A 36 11.25 14.88 -6.31
C LEU A 36 9.77 14.61 -6.02
N VAL A 37 9.29 13.41 -6.35
CA VAL A 37 7.90 13.02 -6.10
C VAL A 37 7.64 12.75 -4.61
N ASN A 38 8.56 12.05 -3.94
CA ASN A 38 8.36 11.60 -2.55
C ASN A 38 8.27 12.78 -1.58
N TYR A 39 9.08 13.83 -1.75
CA TYR A 39 9.07 14.98 -0.84
C TYR A 39 7.95 15.96 -1.16
N THR A 40 7.49 16.01 -2.41
CA THR A 40 6.47 16.99 -2.81
C THR A 40 5.06 16.43 -2.90
N GLY A 41 4.84 15.13 -2.74
CA GLY A 41 3.52 14.53 -2.96
C GLY A 41 3.13 14.45 -4.44
N GLY A 42 4.13 14.40 -5.33
CA GLY A 42 3.91 14.27 -6.76
C GLY A 42 3.60 12.84 -7.18
N SER A 43 3.09 12.69 -8.40
CA SER A 43 2.83 11.41 -9.03
C SER A 43 4.08 10.87 -9.74
N MET A 44 4.36 9.58 -9.56
CA MET A 44 5.30 8.84 -10.40
C MET A 44 4.55 7.86 -11.29
N THR A 45 4.79 7.90 -12.59
CA THR A 45 4.26 6.93 -13.56
C THR A 45 5.39 6.41 -14.42
N MET A 46 5.40 5.10 -14.61
CA MET A 46 6.37 4.39 -15.45
C MET A 46 5.59 3.62 -16.52
N CYS A 47 6.02 3.73 -17.78
CA CYS A 47 5.40 3.05 -18.91
C CYS A 47 6.40 2.87 -20.06
N ASP A 48 6.09 1.99 -21.01
CA ASP A 48 6.96 1.77 -22.16
C ASP A 48 6.81 2.87 -23.23
N SER A 49 5.58 3.37 -23.38
CA SER A 49 5.22 4.37 -24.39
C SER A 49 4.11 5.29 -23.89
N PHE A 50 4.25 6.60 -24.11
CA PHE A 50 3.18 7.58 -23.92
C PHE A 50 1.98 7.36 -24.85
N ALA A 51 2.17 6.64 -25.96
CA ALA A 51 1.06 6.26 -26.84
C ALA A 51 0.26 5.05 -26.31
N SER A 52 0.72 4.40 -25.23
CA SER A 52 0.02 3.26 -24.65
C SER A 52 -1.29 3.66 -23.99
N ASN A 53 -2.29 2.78 -24.06
CA ASN A 53 -3.57 2.96 -23.36
C ASN A 53 -3.37 3.12 -21.85
N LEU A 54 -2.39 2.41 -21.28
CA LEU A 54 -2.01 2.54 -19.87
C LEU A 54 -1.69 3.99 -19.53
N PHE A 55 -0.75 4.61 -20.25
CA PHE A 55 -0.36 5.99 -19.95
C PHE A 55 -1.52 6.96 -20.14
N ILE A 56 -2.20 6.89 -21.30
CA ILE A 56 -3.29 7.81 -21.64
C ILE A 56 -4.37 7.80 -20.57
N GLN A 57 -4.80 6.62 -20.14
CA GLN A 57 -5.84 6.50 -19.11
C GLN A 57 -5.33 6.88 -17.73
N SER A 58 -4.11 6.49 -17.35
CA SER A 58 -3.48 6.92 -16.09
C SER A 58 -3.48 8.44 -15.98
N PHE A 59 -3.09 9.11 -17.07
CA PHE A 59 -3.01 10.56 -17.15
C PHE A 59 -4.39 11.22 -17.10
N GLN A 60 -5.40 10.64 -17.76
CA GLN A 60 -6.79 11.10 -17.62
C GLN A 60 -7.30 10.99 -16.18
N ILE A 61 -6.93 9.94 -15.46
CA ILE A 61 -7.34 9.78 -14.07
C ILE A 61 -6.58 10.71 -13.14
N PHE A 62 -5.30 10.94 -13.41
CA PHE A 62 -4.54 12.00 -12.75
C PHE A 62 -5.29 13.34 -12.86
N LEU A 63 -5.82 13.68 -14.03
CA LEU A 63 -6.62 14.90 -14.28
C LEU A 63 -8.11 14.79 -13.90
N ARG A 64 -8.52 13.77 -13.14
CA ARG A 64 -9.94 13.54 -12.82
C ARG A 64 -10.49 14.68 -11.97
N LYS A 65 -11.71 15.11 -12.32
CA LYS A 65 -12.45 16.14 -11.61
C LYS A 65 -13.47 15.55 -10.63
N ASP A 66 -13.84 16.33 -9.62
CA ASP A 66 -14.95 16.07 -8.71
C ASP A 66 -16.30 16.40 -9.36
N ALA A 67 -17.39 16.16 -8.62
CA ALA A 67 -18.74 16.45 -9.08
C ALA A 67 -18.99 17.95 -9.34
N GLN A 68 -18.15 18.83 -8.80
CA GLN A 68 -18.21 20.28 -9.04
C GLN A 68 -17.27 20.75 -10.16
N GLY A 69 -16.58 19.83 -10.84
CA GLY A 69 -15.69 20.15 -11.96
C GLY A 69 -14.29 20.63 -11.57
N HIS A 70 -13.90 20.54 -10.29
CA HIS A 70 -12.53 20.86 -9.83
C HIS A 70 -11.65 19.61 -9.85
N PHE A 71 -10.35 19.76 -10.07
CA PHE A 71 -9.42 18.62 -9.99
C PHE A 71 -9.42 18.00 -8.59
N LYS A 72 -9.30 16.68 -8.52
CA LYS A 72 -9.18 15.94 -7.25
C LYS A 72 -7.77 16.03 -6.65
N MET A 73 -7.29 17.26 -6.49
CA MET A 73 -5.95 17.58 -5.99
C MET A 73 -6.05 18.70 -4.95
N GLY A 74 -5.18 18.64 -3.95
CA GLY A 74 -4.90 19.70 -2.99
C GLY A 74 -3.44 20.09 -3.07
N PHE A 75 -3.18 21.37 -2.80
CA PHE A 75 -1.86 21.98 -2.92
C PHE A 75 -1.45 22.69 -1.64
N ASN A 76 -0.14 22.90 -1.46
CA ASN A 76 0.45 23.64 -0.34
C ASN A 76 -0.13 23.19 1.01
N GLY A 77 -0.21 21.87 1.18
CA GLY A 77 -0.78 21.25 2.37
C GLY A 77 0.18 21.30 3.55
N GLN A 78 -0.37 21.39 4.75
CA GLN A 78 0.35 21.24 6.01
C GLN A 78 -0.49 20.39 6.95
N LEU A 79 0.09 19.29 7.42
CA LEU A 79 -0.49 18.42 8.44
C LEU A 79 0.17 18.71 9.78
N GLU A 80 -0.62 19.12 10.76
CA GLU A 80 -0.23 19.19 12.17
C GLU A 80 -0.93 18.06 12.94
N VAL A 81 -0.15 17.33 13.74
CA VAL A 81 -0.65 16.27 14.62
C VAL A 81 -0.54 16.73 16.06
N LYS A 82 -1.69 16.81 16.72
CA LYS A 82 -1.83 17.16 18.15
C LYS A 82 -2.24 15.92 18.92
N THR A 83 -1.69 15.78 20.12
CA THR A 83 -1.86 14.60 20.97
C THR A 83 -2.12 15.01 22.41
N SER A 84 -2.76 14.12 23.18
CA SER A 84 -2.74 14.20 24.65
C SER A 84 -1.29 14.21 25.18
N ARG A 85 -1.08 14.69 26.40
CA ARG A 85 0.26 14.86 27.00
C ARG A 85 1.06 13.55 27.01
N GLU A 86 0.37 12.43 27.19
CA GLU A 86 0.93 11.10 27.45
C GLU A 86 1.24 10.30 26.17
N LEU A 87 0.90 10.88 25.01
CA LEU A 87 1.19 10.35 23.70
C LEU A 87 2.02 11.37 22.92
N LYS A 88 3.11 10.94 22.31
CA LYS A 88 3.93 11.79 21.43
C LYS A 88 4.06 11.17 20.06
N VAL A 89 4.42 12.01 19.11
CA VAL A 89 4.61 11.67 17.71
C VAL A 89 6.08 11.32 17.49
N SER A 90 6.37 10.08 17.14
CA SER A 90 7.72 9.61 16.82
C SER A 90 8.13 9.93 15.39
N GLY A 91 7.16 10.00 14.48
CA GLY A 91 7.39 10.45 13.12
C GLY A 91 6.36 9.95 12.12
N CYS A 92 6.69 10.09 10.84
CA CYS A 92 5.81 9.76 9.71
C CYS A 92 6.58 9.02 8.62
N ILE A 93 5.94 8.03 7.98
CA ILE A 93 6.41 7.40 6.75
C ILE A 93 5.32 7.49 5.67
N GLY A 94 5.68 8.11 4.56
CA GLY A 94 4.82 8.37 3.41
C GLY A 94 5.38 9.51 2.56
N SER A 95 4.63 9.97 1.57
CA SER A 95 5.04 11.12 0.76
C SER A 95 4.74 12.43 1.49
N CYS A 96 5.74 12.95 2.20
CA CYS A 96 5.68 14.22 2.90
C CYS A 96 7.08 14.80 3.11
N PHE A 97 7.13 16.06 3.56
CA PHE A 97 8.38 16.75 3.89
C PHE A 97 8.33 17.33 5.30
N SER A 98 9.39 17.20 6.08
CA SER A 98 9.43 17.73 7.45
C SER A 98 9.32 19.26 7.44
N ALA A 99 8.42 19.82 8.27
CA ALA A 99 8.44 21.26 8.52
C ALA A 99 9.57 21.66 9.49
N ASN A 100 10.22 20.67 10.14
CA ASN A 100 11.24 20.87 11.17
C ASN A 100 10.75 21.77 12.33
N VAL A 101 9.48 21.61 12.71
CA VAL A 101 8.86 22.34 13.82
C VAL A 101 8.58 21.36 14.96
N LYS A 102 9.16 21.62 16.13
CA LYS A 102 8.85 20.89 17.36
C LYS A 102 7.65 21.53 18.04
N THR A 103 6.70 20.71 18.46
CA THR A 103 5.54 21.13 19.25
C THR A 103 5.52 20.33 20.56
N PRO A 104 4.63 20.63 21.51
CA PRO A 104 4.43 19.78 22.68
C PRO A 104 4.07 18.33 22.34
N SER A 105 3.60 18.03 21.13
CA SER A 105 3.27 16.67 20.69
C SER A 105 4.46 15.91 20.09
N THR A 106 5.60 16.55 19.86
CA THR A 106 6.79 15.90 19.28
C THR A 106 7.49 14.99 20.30
N GLY A 107 7.77 13.76 19.89
CA GLY A 107 8.47 12.74 20.68
C GLY A 107 9.99 12.80 20.58
N GLU A 108 10.66 12.00 21.40
CA GLU A 108 12.11 11.83 21.40
C GLU A 108 12.53 10.68 20.47
N SER A 109 11.76 9.59 20.44
CA SER A 109 12.01 8.48 19.51
C SER A 109 11.73 8.89 18.06
N GLU A 110 12.61 8.50 17.15
CA GLU A 110 12.49 8.82 15.73
C GLU A 110 12.07 7.60 14.91
N VAL A 111 10.99 7.75 14.13
CA VAL A 111 10.55 6.77 13.14
C VAL A 111 10.25 7.47 11.81
N GLY A 112 10.98 7.12 10.76
CA GLY A 112 10.79 7.74 9.44
C GLY A 112 11.22 9.21 9.46
N ILE A 113 10.35 10.09 8.95
CA ILE A 113 10.53 11.55 8.98
C ILE A 113 10.05 12.04 10.36
N GLY A 114 10.93 11.99 11.36
CA GLY A 114 10.62 12.33 12.74
C GLY A 114 11.07 13.73 13.17
N HIS A 115 11.28 13.90 14.48
CA HIS A 115 11.66 15.15 15.15
C HIS A 115 10.74 16.35 14.89
N THR A 116 9.52 16.09 14.43
CA THR A 116 8.46 17.07 14.22
C THR A 116 7.10 16.41 14.44
N SER A 117 6.07 17.22 14.67
CA SER A 117 4.68 16.79 14.56
C SER A 117 3.94 17.53 13.45
N ILE A 118 4.70 18.15 12.53
CA ILE A 118 4.20 18.98 11.44
C ILE A 118 4.92 18.61 10.14
N TRP A 119 4.16 18.23 9.12
CA TRP A 119 4.69 17.90 7.80
C TRP A 119 4.02 18.75 6.72
N ARG A 120 4.80 19.09 5.70
CA ARG A 120 4.32 19.68 4.45
C ARG A 120 3.86 18.57 3.51
N LEU A 121 2.72 18.79 2.88
CA LEU A 121 2.06 17.94 1.90
C LEU A 121 1.80 18.80 0.65
N ASN A 122 2.85 19.10 -0.12
CA ASN A 122 2.74 20.13 -1.17
C ASN A 122 1.73 19.75 -2.26
N GLY A 123 1.68 18.47 -2.60
CA GLY A 123 0.64 17.83 -3.38
C GLY A 123 -0.04 16.78 -2.53
N LEU A 124 -1.36 16.74 -2.57
CA LEU A 124 -2.14 15.67 -1.97
C LEU A 124 -3.37 15.36 -2.81
N THR A 125 -3.80 14.11 -2.75
CA THR A 125 -5.00 13.58 -3.39
C THR A 125 -5.92 12.98 -2.32
N PRO A 126 -7.18 12.67 -2.64
CA PRO A 126 -8.06 11.94 -1.73
C PRO A 126 -7.50 10.58 -1.27
N SER A 127 -6.61 9.95 -2.04
CA SER A 127 -5.95 8.67 -1.70
C SER A 127 -4.64 8.82 -0.91
N SER A 128 -4.11 10.04 -0.78
CA SER A 128 -2.83 10.27 -0.10
C SER A 128 -2.90 9.82 1.37
N THR A 129 -2.12 8.80 1.70
CA THR A 129 -2.16 8.13 3.01
C THR A 129 -0.78 8.09 3.66
N LEU A 130 -0.69 8.57 4.91
CA LEU A 130 0.56 8.60 5.69
C LEU A 130 0.51 7.60 6.86
N GLY A 131 1.64 6.99 7.19
CA GLY A 131 1.82 6.18 8.38
C GLY A 131 2.40 7.04 9.49
N ILE A 132 1.62 7.35 10.52
CA ILE A 132 2.04 8.21 11.64
C ILE A 132 2.29 7.32 12.85
N PHE A 133 3.48 7.42 13.42
CA PHE A 133 3.94 6.58 14.52
C PHE A 133 3.94 7.39 15.82
N PHE A 134 3.50 6.73 16.89
CA PHE A 134 3.36 7.33 18.20
C PHE A 134 4.14 6.55 19.25
N GLU A 135 4.56 7.25 20.29
CA GLU A 135 5.14 6.68 21.50
C GLU A 135 4.35 7.11 22.73
N VAL A 136 4.25 6.22 23.71
CA VAL A 136 3.66 6.50 25.01
C VAL A 136 4.77 6.95 25.95
N THR A 137 4.65 8.14 26.55
CA THR A 137 5.76 8.76 27.30
C THR A 137 5.90 8.31 28.75
N GLN A 138 4.93 7.56 29.27
CA GLN A 138 4.88 7.17 30.68
C GLN A 138 5.61 5.83 30.91
N PRO A 139 6.53 5.72 31.90
CA PRO A 139 7.14 4.46 32.29
C PRO A 139 6.09 3.41 32.72
N HIS A 140 6.38 2.13 32.49
CA HIS A 140 5.47 0.99 32.71
C HIS A 140 4.72 1.00 34.06
N GLY A 141 5.32 1.56 35.13
CA GLY A 141 4.72 1.62 36.47
C GLY A 141 3.62 2.69 36.69
N GLN A 142 3.54 3.73 35.86
CA GLN A 142 2.52 4.79 35.98
C GLN A 142 1.36 4.64 34.97
N ALA A 143 1.52 3.78 33.97
CA ALA A 143 0.48 3.48 32.99
C ALA A 143 -0.78 2.86 33.62
N ALA A 144 -0.60 2.03 34.67
CA ALA A 144 -1.72 1.42 35.41
C ALA A 144 -2.62 2.45 36.11
N ALA A 145 -2.07 3.58 36.57
CA ALA A 145 -2.82 4.65 37.22
C ALA A 145 -3.69 5.48 36.24
N MET A 146 -3.26 5.58 34.98
CA MET A 146 -4.07 6.21 33.92
C MET A 146 -5.20 5.30 33.44
N ALA A 147 -4.92 4.01 33.31
CA ALA A 147 -5.93 3.04 32.93
C ALA A 147 -7.04 2.93 33.99
N SER A 148 -6.68 2.96 35.28
CA SER A 148 -7.64 2.89 36.39
C SER A 148 -8.49 4.16 36.56
N SER A 149 -8.04 5.32 36.05
CA SER A 149 -8.80 6.58 36.05
C SER A 149 -9.61 6.82 34.77
N GLY A 150 -9.68 5.84 33.85
CA GLY A 150 -10.40 5.99 32.59
C GLY A 150 -9.70 6.94 31.60
N GLY A 151 -8.38 7.07 31.69
CA GLY A 151 -7.57 7.93 30.84
C GLY A 151 -7.77 7.65 29.35
N ARG A 152 -7.92 8.71 28.56
CA ARG A 152 -8.10 8.65 27.10
C ARG A 152 -6.97 9.39 26.39
N ALA A 153 -6.41 8.75 25.38
CA ALA A 153 -5.52 9.37 24.42
C ALA A 153 -6.33 9.97 23.27
N TYR A 154 -6.15 11.26 23.04
CA TYR A 154 -6.71 11.96 21.89
C TYR A 154 -5.61 12.22 20.88
N VAL A 155 -5.94 12.06 19.60
CA VAL A 155 -5.12 12.46 18.46
C VAL A 155 -5.99 13.33 17.57
N GLN A 156 -5.51 14.52 17.24
CA GLN A 156 -6.16 15.41 16.30
C GLN A 156 -5.22 15.68 15.12
N LEU A 157 -5.70 15.37 13.92
CA LEU A 157 -5.04 15.65 12.65
C LEU A 157 -5.65 16.92 12.07
N VAL A 158 -4.85 17.96 11.89
CA VAL A 158 -5.27 19.23 11.29
C VAL A 158 -4.51 19.39 9.98
N THR A 159 -5.21 19.23 8.85
CA THR A 159 -4.64 19.41 7.51
C THR A 159 -5.17 20.69 6.89
N GLN A 160 -4.31 21.69 6.76
CA GLN A 160 -4.59 22.92 6.01
C GLN A 160 -4.10 22.75 4.59
N TYR A 161 -4.87 23.12 3.58
CA TYR A 161 -4.44 23.00 2.18
C TYR A 161 -5.21 23.96 1.26
N GLN A 162 -4.66 24.22 0.09
CA GLN A 162 -5.33 24.91 -1.00
C GLN A 162 -6.07 23.89 -1.87
N HIS A 163 -7.38 24.02 -1.96
CA HIS A 163 -8.21 23.21 -2.85
C HIS A 163 -8.01 23.66 -4.31
N ALA A 164 -8.24 22.76 -5.28
CA ALA A 164 -8.17 23.08 -6.71
C ALA A 164 -9.10 24.21 -7.18
N SER A 165 -10.10 24.59 -6.37
CA SER A 165 -10.94 25.77 -6.61
C SER A 165 -10.29 27.11 -6.21
N GLY A 166 -9.09 27.09 -5.63
CA GLY A 166 -8.38 28.26 -5.09
C GLY A 166 -8.69 28.57 -3.62
N GLN A 167 -9.71 27.94 -3.03
CA GLN A 167 -10.05 28.13 -1.62
C GLN A 167 -9.00 27.49 -0.70
N ARG A 168 -8.70 28.16 0.41
CA ARG A 168 -8.00 27.54 1.54
C ARG A 168 -8.99 26.75 2.40
N ARG A 169 -8.66 25.50 2.71
CA ARG A 169 -9.50 24.60 3.49
C ARG A 169 -8.72 24.04 4.66
N ILE A 170 -9.44 23.69 5.71
CA ILE A 170 -8.92 22.98 6.88
C ILE A 170 -9.76 21.72 7.04
N ARG A 171 -9.10 20.56 7.05
CA ARG A 171 -9.70 19.28 7.41
C ARG A 171 -9.21 18.91 8.81
N VAL A 172 -10.15 18.64 9.72
CA VAL A 172 -9.85 18.24 11.10
C VAL A 172 -10.45 16.88 11.35
N THR A 173 -9.63 15.93 11.79
CA THR A 173 -10.05 14.59 12.23
C THR A 173 -9.58 14.39 13.66
N THR A 174 -10.48 14.07 14.58
CA THR A 174 -10.11 13.75 15.97
C THR A 174 -10.47 12.30 16.27
N ALA A 175 -9.50 11.54 16.75
CA ALA A 175 -9.67 10.17 17.20
C ALA A 175 -9.36 10.08 18.70
N CYS A 176 -10.01 9.13 19.36
CA CYS A 176 -9.84 8.84 20.77
C CYS A 176 -9.65 7.34 20.97
N ARG A 177 -8.70 6.96 21.83
CA ARG A 177 -8.52 5.59 22.32
C ARG A 177 -8.32 5.59 23.82
N GLN A 178 -8.81 4.54 24.47
CA GLN A 178 -8.68 4.39 25.92
C GLN A 178 -7.31 3.80 26.25
N PHE A 179 -6.66 4.32 27.30
CA PHE A 179 -5.50 3.66 27.88
C PHE A 179 -5.95 2.43 28.66
N ILE A 180 -5.22 1.33 28.49
CA ILE A 180 -5.47 0.07 29.18
C ILE A 180 -4.23 -0.34 29.97
N ASP A 181 -4.46 -1.02 31.09
CA ASP A 181 -3.38 -1.65 31.84
C ASP A 181 -3.09 -3.02 31.22
N ALA A 182 -1.96 -3.16 30.54
CA ALA A 182 -1.63 -4.37 29.80
C ALA A 182 -1.55 -5.64 30.68
N THR A 183 -1.34 -5.49 31.99
CA THR A 183 -1.27 -6.64 32.92
C THR A 183 -2.66 -7.14 33.30
N SER A 184 -3.59 -6.25 33.68
CA SER A 184 -4.94 -6.65 34.10
C SER A 184 -5.95 -6.74 32.94
N GLN A 185 -5.70 -6.04 31.83
CA GLN A 185 -6.63 -5.88 30.71
C GLN A 185 -6.06 -6.43 29.40
N HIS A 186 -5.26 -7.50 29.47
CA HIS A 186 -4.60 -8.11 28.31
C HIS A 186 -5.58 -8.45 27.16
N ALA A 187 -6.78 -8.93 27.48
CA ALA A 187 -7.79 -9.27 26.47
C ALA A 187 -8.21 -8.05 25.61
N TYR A 188 -8.30 -6.86 26.19
CA TYR A 188 -8.62 -5.64 25.44
C TYR A 188 -7.45 -5.19 24.54
N LEU A 189 -6.21 -5.52 24.92
CA LEU A 189 -5.03 -5.26 24.08
C LEU A 189 -5.06 -6.16 22.83
N VAL A 190 -5.39 -7.44 23.01
CA VAL A 190 -5.54 -8.43 21.93
C VAL A 190 -6.65 -8.01 20.98
N ALA A 191 -7.85 -7.74 21.50
CA ALA A 191 -9.02 -7.33 20.71
C ALA A 191 -8.83 -5.98 19.99
N GLY A 192 -7.92 -5.12 20.48
CA GLY A 192 -7.59 -3.84 19.88
C GLY A 192 -6.56 -3.90 18.75
N PHE A 193 -5.99 -5.08 18.46
CA PHE A 193 -4.99 -5.23 17.43
C PHE A 193 -5.62 -5.34 16.04
N ASP A 194 -5.22 -4.43 15.16
CA ASP A 194 -5.57 -4.45 13.74
C ASP A 194 -4.38 -5.02 12.95
N GLN A 195 -4.43 -6.31 12.63
CA GLN A 195 -3.35 -7.00 11.92
C GLN A 195 -3.09 -6.47 10.51
N GLU A 196 -4.12 -5.96 9.84
CA GLU A 196 -4.04 -5.41 8.49
C GLU A 196 -3.29 -4.08 8.51
N ALA A 197 -3.74 -3.14 9.35
CA ALA A 197 -3.06 -1.86 9.53
C ALA A 197 -1.63 -2.04 10.07
N ALA A 198 -1.42 -2.97 11.00
CA ALA A 198 -0.10 -3.30 11.51
C ALA A 198 0.83 -3.83 10.41
N ALA A 199 0.35 -4.71 9.52
CA ALA A 199 1.14 -5.23 8.41
C ALA A 199 1.57 -4.11 7.44
N VAL A 200 0.68 -3.18 7.11
CA VAL A 200 0.99 -2.04 6.24
C VAL A 200 1.99 -1.09 6.90
N LEU A 201 1.81 -0.75 8.19
CA LEU A 201 2.74 0.12 8.91
C LEU A 201 4.14 -0.52 9.04
N ILE A 202 4.20 -1.82 9.33
CA ILE A 202 5.47 -2.57 9.39
C ILE A 202 6.12 -2.67 8.02
N THR A 203 5.35 -2.81 6.95
CA THR A 203 5.85 -2.76 5.57
C THR A 203 6.52 -1.42 5.27
N ARG A 204 5.86 -0.30 5.61
CA ARG A 204 6.43 1.04 5.45
C ARG A 204 7.72 1.21 6.25
N MET A 205 7.78 0.72 7.49
CA MET A 205 9.01 0.73 8.29
C MET A 205 10.12 -0.13 7.68
N ALA A 206 9.79 -1.34 7.21
CA ALA A 206 10.75 -2.26 6.59
C ALA A 206 11.31 -1.67 5.29
N MET A 207 10.47 -1.07 4.46
CA MET A 207 10.88 -0.37 3.24
C MET A 207 11.78 0.82 3.54
N PHE A 208 11.40 1.68 4.49
CA PHE A 208 12.23 2.81 4.91
C PHE A 208 13.61 2.36 5.41
N LYS A 209 13.66 1.23 6.13
CA LYS A 209 14.92 0.60 6.53
C LYS A 209 15.70 0.03 5.34
N ALA A 210 15.04 -0.61 4.38
CA ALA A 210 15.68 -1.17 3.19
C ALA A 210 16.15 -0.09 2.18
N GLU A 211 15.71 1.16 2.33
CA GLU A 211 16.25 2.30 1.58
C GLU A 211 17.52 2.89 2.21
N THR A 212 17.67 2.75 3.52
CA THR A 212 18.78 3.35 4.30
C THR A 212 19.86 2.35 4.68
N ALA A 213 19.52 1.06 4.78
CA ALA A 213 20.40 -0.06 5.11
C ALA A 213 20.32 -1.17 4.05
N ASP A 214 21.20 -2.17 4.13
CA ASP A 214 21.14 -3.36 3.27
C ASP A 214 19.79 -4.08 3.45
N GLY A 215 19.16 -4.52 2.35
CA GLY A 215 17.90 -5.26 2.35
C GLY A 215 17.94 -6.51 3.23
N ARG A 216 19.11 -7.13 3.40
CA ARG A 216 19.30 -8.26 4.33
C ARG A 216 19.06 -7.89 5.79
N ASP A 217 19.43 -6.68 6.19
CA ASP A 217 19.22 -6.21 7.56
C ASP A 217 17.77 -5.81 7.80
N ALA A 218 17.09 -5.26 6.78
CA ALA A 218 15.65 -5.03 6.83
C ALA A 218 14.86 -6.33 7.02
N LEU A 219 15.25 -7.42 6.33
CA LEU A 219 14.64 -8.74 6.49
C LEU A 219 14.86 -9.33 7.88
N ARG A 220 16.09 -9.27 8.39
CA ARG A 220 16.41 -9.73 9.75
C ARG A 220 15.63 -8.94 10.80
N TRP A 221 15.48 -7.63 10.59
CA TRP A 221 14.65 -6.81 11.46
C TRP A 221 13.19 -7.25 11.43
N LEU A 222 12.63 -7.50 10.24
CA LEU A 222 11.26 -7.96 10.06
C LEU A 222 11.00 -9.31 10.76
N ASP A 223 11.87 -10.30 10.52
CA ASP A 223 11.78 -11.63 11.14
C ASP A 223 11.87 -11.51 12.67
N ARG A 224 12.72 -10.62 13.21
CA ARG A 224 12.80 -10.34 14.65
C ARG A 224 11.53 -9.73 15.21
N GLN A 225 10.85 -8.83 14.47
CA GLN A 225 9.58 -8.25 14.94
C GLN A 225 8.47 -9.32 14.97
N LEU A 226 8.39 -10.16 13.93
CA LEU A 226 7.43 -11.27 13.89
C LEU A 226 7.63 -12.23 15.07
N ILE A 227 8.88 -12.66 15.33
CA ILE A 227 9.19 -13.54 16.45
C ILE A 227 8.81 -12.89 17.80
N LYS A 228 9.08 -11.60 17.98
CA LYS A 228 8.72 -10.88 19.21
C LYS A 228 7.20 -10.83 19.42
N LEU A 229 6.44 -10.60 18.35
CA LEU A 229 4.98 -10.59 18.40
C LEU A 229 4.45 -11.98 18.74
N CYS A 230 4.89 -13.02 18.03
CA CYS A 230 4.47 -14.41 18.28
C CYS A 230 4.83 -14.88 19.68
N ARG A 231 6.01 -14.51 20.21
CA ARG A 231 6.40 -14.83 21.59
C ARG A 231 5.56 -14.13 22.65
N LYS A 232 5.06 -12.93 22.35
CA LYS A 232 4.31 -12.10 23.31
C LYS A 232 2.82 -12.46 23.33
N PHE A 233 2.23 -12.73 22.17
CA PHE A 233 0.79 -12.92 22.01
C PHE A 233 0.39 -14.33 21.60
N GLY A 234 1.33 -15.21 21.28
CA GLY A 234 1.07 -16.61 20.98
C GLY A 234 1.01 -17.47 22.23
N GLU A 235 0.18 -18.51 22.18
CA GLU A 235 0.05 -19.54 23.19
C GLU A 235 0.85 -20.77 22.77
N TYR A 236 1.75 -21.24 23.62
CA TYR A 236 2.57 -22.42 23.34
C TYR A 236 3.17 -23.01 24.61
N HIS A 237 3.47 -24.29 24.56
CA HIS A 237 4.33 -24.97 25.53
C HIS A 237 5.79 -24.81 25.13
N LYS A 238 6.64 -24.61 26.13
CA LYS A 238 8.08 -24.48 25.91
C LYS A 238 8.60 -25.79 25.29
N ASP A 239 9.43 -25.64 24.26
CA ASP A 239 10.09 -26.74 23.55
C ASP A 239 9.12 -27.69 22.78
N ASP A 240 7.85 -27.29 22.59
CA ASP A 240 6.87 -27.99 21.73
C ASP A 240 6.29 -27.05 20.66
N ALA A 241 6.80 -27.16 19.43
CA ALA A 241 6.37 -26.32 18.30
C ALA A 241 4.93 -26.60 17.84
N ALA A 242 4.39 -27.81 18.03
CA ALA A 242 3.06 -28.18 17.56
C ALA A 242 1.94 -27.52 18.39
N SER A 243 2.26 -27.14 19.63
CA SER A 243 1.36 -26.43 20.55
C SER A 243 1.06 -24.98 20.15
N PHE A 244 1.87 -24.37 19.26
CA PHE A 244 1.78 -22.95 18.98
C PHE A 244 0.44 -22.56 18.34
N ARG A 245 -0.26 -21.60 18.95
CA ARG A 245 -1.50 -21.00 18.45
C ARG A 245 -1.44 -19.48 18.59
N LEU A 246 -2.12 -18.79 17.68
CA LEU A 246 -2.33 -17.34 17.72
C LEU A 246 -3.82 -17.05 17.84
N PRO A 247 -4.22 -15.98 18.55
CA PRO A 247 -5.59 -15.48 18.50
C PRO A 247 -5.99 -15.05 17.08
N ASP A 248 -7.29 -15.05 16.80
CA ASP A 248 -7.83 -14.73 15.47
C ASP A 248 -7.40 -13.33 14.99
N GLU A 249 -7.30 -12.37 15.91
CA GLU A 249 -6.85 -11.00 15.64
C GLU A 249 -5.40 -10.93 15.12
N PHE A 250 -4.60 -11.98 15.32
CA PHE A 250 -3.20 -12.07 14.88
C PHE A 250 -2.96 -13.14 13.80
N SER A 251 -3.98 -13.95 13.47
CA SER A 251 -3.83 -15.17 12.69
C SER A 251 -3.27 -14.96 11.27
N PHE A 252 -3.63 -13.87 10.60
CA PHE A 252 -3.14 -13.53 9.25
C PHE A 252 -1.82 -12.75 9.27
N TYR A 253 -1.44 -12.15 10.40
CA TYR A 253 -0.23 -11.34 10.49
C TYR A 253 1.05 -12.11 10.05
N PRO A 254 1.31 -13.37 10.48
CA PRO A 254 2.44 -14.14 9.96
C PRO A 254 2.38 -14.37 8.45
N GLN A 255 1.19 -14.54 7.88
CA GLN A 255 1.00 -14.71 6.43
C GLN A 255 1.37 -13.43 5.67
N PHE A 256 0.94 -12.26 6.16
CA PHE A 256 1.37 -10.98 5.58
C PHE A 256 2.89 -10.82 5.63
N MET A 257 3.53 -11.15 6.75
CA MET A 257 4.99 -11.09 6.86
C MET A 257 5.70 -12.08 5.92
N PHE A 258 5.12 -13.26 5.70
CA PHE A 258 5.61 -14.26 4.75
C PHE A 258 5.56 -13.78 3.30
N HIS A 259 4.54 -13.04 2.89
CA HIS A 259 4.50 -12.44 1.56
C HIS A 259 5.41 -11.20 1.46
N LEU A 260 5.36 -10.30 2.46
CA LEU A 260 6.20 -9.10 2.52
C LEU A 260 7.70 -9.41 2.37
N ARG A 261 8.22 -10.38 3.12
CA ARG A 261 9.66 -10.72 3.10
C ARG A 261 10.18 -11.24 1.76
N ARG A 262 9.28 -11.64 0.84
CA ARG A 262 9.58 -12.11 -0.53
C ARG A 262 9.13 -11.14 -1.61
N SER A 263 8.46 -10.06 -1.24
CA SER A 263 7.99 -9.04 -2.17
C SER A 263 9.13 -8.21 -2.75
N SER A 264 8.88 -7.62 -3.93
CA SER A 264 9.79 -6.67 -4.59
C SER A 264 10.06 -5.40 -3.78
N PHE A 265 9.34 -5.17 -2.68
CA PHE A 265 9.59 -4.04 -1.78
C PHE A 265 10.88 -4.21 -0.97
N ILE A 266 11.23 -5.45 -0.62
CA ILE A 266 12.41 -5.78 0.20
C ILE A 266 13.43 -6.59 -0.61
N GLN A 267 12.99 -7.61 -1.34
CA GLN A 267 13.83 -8.46 -2.18
C GLN A 267 13.86 -7.90 -3.60
N VAL A 268 14.82 -7.01 -3.87
CA VAL A 268 14.88 -6.26 -5.13
C VAL A 268 15.59 -7.00 -6.27
N PHE A 269 16.07 -8.22 -6.02
CA PHE A 269 16.63 -9.06 -7.09
C PHE A 269 15.57 -9.33 -8.17
N ASN A 270 15.97 -9.31 -9.45
CA ASN A 270 15.09 -9.33 -10.63
C ASN A 270 14.21 -8.08 -10.85
N ASN A 271 14.40 -6.99 -10.09
CA ASN A 271 13.81 -5.70 -10.41
C ASN A 271 14.92 -4.70 -10.75
N SER A 272 14.65 -3.81 -11.69
CA SER A 272 15.50 -2.65 -11.90
C SER A 272 15.41 -1.66 -10.71
N PRO A 273 16.43 -0.84 -10.48
CA PRO A 273 16.37 0.29 -9.55
C PRO A 273 15.15 1.20 -9.74
N ASP A 274 14.78 1.49 -10.99
CA ASP A 274 13.61 2.33 -11.32
C ASP A 274 12.28 1.66 -10.94
N GLU A 275 12.10 0.38 -11.27
CA GLU A 275 10.91 -0.39 -10.87
C GLU A 275 10.76 -0.44 -9.35
N THR A 276 11.87 -0.69 -8.64
CA THR A 276 11.88 -0.71 -7.19
C THR A 276 11.46 0.65 -6.62
N ALA A 277 11.99 1.74 -7.16
CA ALA A 277 11.63 3.09 -6.73
C ALA A 277 10.15 3.39 -7.00
N TYR A 278 9.62 2.95 -8.14
CA TYR A 278 8.21 3.08 -8.50
C TYR A 278 7.31 2.30 -7.54
N TYR A 279 7.56 1.01 -7.31
CA TYR A 279 6.76 0.18 -6.39
C TYR A 279 6.74 0.78 -4.98
N ARG A 280 7.92 1.17 -4.46
CA ARG A 280 8.04 1.77 -3.13
C ARG A 280 7.32 3.10 -3.02
N HIS A 281 7.41 3.95 -4.06
CA HIS A 281 6.67 5.21 -4.12
C HIS A 281 5.16 4.96 -4.02
N VAL A 282 4.63 4.05 -4.86
CA VAL A 282 3.19 3.76 -4.90
C VAL A 282 2.69 3.28 -3.54
N LEU A 283 3.35 2.31 -2.90
CA LEU A 283 2.93 1.80 -1.58
C LEU A 283 2.89 2.92 -0.51
N ASN A 284 3.85 3.84 -0.53
CA ASN A 284 3.91 4.96 0.41
C ASN A 284 2.82 6.03 0.19
N THR A 285 2.05 5.93 -0.89
CA THR A 285 0.98 6.88 -1.23
C THR A 285 -0.42 6.28 -1.21
N GLU A 286 -0.54 4.96 -1.05
CA GLU A 286 -1.81 4.22 -1.08
C GLU A 286 -2.35 3.91 0.32
N ASP A 287 -3.65 3.61 0.38
CA ASP A 287 -4.35 3.28 1.63
C ASP A 287 -4.04 1.86 2.15
N CYS A 288 -4.67 1.49 3.27
CA CYS A 288 -4.45 0.18 3.91
C CYS A 288 -4.81 -0.97 2.97
N SER A 289 -6.01 -0.92 2.37
CA SER A 289 -6.53 -2.00 1.53
C SER A 289 -5.68 -2.21 0.27
N ASN A 290 -5.29 -1.13 -0.42
CA ASN A 290 -4.44 -1.21 -1.60
C ASN A 290 -3.01 -1.67 -1.24
N ALA A 291 -2.46 -1.20 -0.12
CA ALA A 291 -1.14 -1.63 0.33
C ALA A 291 -1.12 -3.11 0.74
N LEU A 292 -2.19 -3.63 1.35
CA LEU A 292 -2.32 -5.07 1.64
C LEU A 292 -2.35 -5.89 0.37
N LEU A 293 -3.11 -5.46 -0.64
CA LEU A 293 -3.17 -6.14 -1.94
C LEU A 293 -1.81 -6.19 -2.63
N MET A 294 -0.99 -5.15 -2.48
CA MET A 294 0.39 -5.14 -2.95
C MET A 294 1.30 -6.12 -2.17
N ILE A 295 1.08 -6.28 -0.86
CA ILE A 295 1.86 -7.20 -0.01
C ILE A 295 1.48 -8.64 -0.31
N GLN A 296 0.18 -8.93 -0.30
CA GLN A 296 -0.42 -10.24 -0.55
C GLN A 296 -1.44 -10.10 -1.67
N PRO A 297 -1.07 -10.44 -2.92
CA PRO A 297 -1.99 -10.48 -4.04
C PRO A 297 -3.21 -11.36 -3.75
N SER A 298 -4.37 -10.93 -4.24
CA SER A 298 -5.58 -11.73 -4.19
C SER A 298 -5.59 -12.75 -5.34
N LEU A 299 -6.20 -13.91 -5.09
CA LEU A 299 -6.40 -14.94 -6.10
C LEU A 299 -7.82 -15.48 -6.00
N ILE A 300 -8.59 -15.38 -7.08
CA ILE A 300 -9.96 -15.85 -7.17
C ILE A 300 -10.01 -16.96 -8.22
N ALA A 301 -10.57 -18.11 -7.86
CA ALA A 301 -10.80 -19.21 -8.78
C ALA A 301 -12.24 -19.21 -9.27
N PHE A 302 -12.41 -19.22 -10.58
CA PHE A 302 -13.68 -19.39 -11.27
C PHE A 302 -13.78 -20.80 -11.81
N ARG A 303 -14.87 -21.48 -11.47
CA ARG A 303 -15.17 -22.86 -11.86
C ARG A 303 -16.22 -22.91 -12.96
N LEU A 304 -16.29 -24.03 -13.68
CA LEU A 304 -17.23 -24.22 -14.80
C LEU A 304 -18.70 -24.24 -14.37
N ASP A 305 -18.96 -24.57 -13.12
CA ASP A 305 -20.30 -24.55 -12.51
C ASP A 305 -20.79 -23.11 -12.24
N GLY A 306 -19.97 -22.09 -12.54
CA GLY A 306 -20.29 -20.69 -12.36
C GLY A 306 -19.98 -20.16 -10.96
N THR A 307 -19.40 -20.96 -10.08
CA THR A 307 -18.97 -20.50 -8.75
C THR A 307 -17.61 -19.81 -8.80
N ASP A 308 -17.43 -18.81 -7.93
CA ASP A 308 -16.17 -18.16 -7.65
C ASP A 308 -15.82 -18.24 -6.16
N GLU A 309 -14.54 -18.47 -5.86
CA GLU A 309 -14.05 -18.50 -4.49
C GLU A 309 -12.65 -17.91 -4.36
N ALA A 310 -12.38 -17.25 -3.24
CA ALA A 310 -11.03 -16.83 -2.90
C ALA A 310 -10.20 -18.06 -2.56
N VAL A 311 -9.07 -18.23 -3.26
CA VAL A 311 -8.16 -19.36 -3.08
C VAL A 311 -6.80 -18.88 -2.55
N LEU A 312 -6.07 -19.78 -1.91
CA LEU A 312 -4.74 -19.47 -1.41
C LEU A 312 -3.79 -19.16 -2.57
N LEU A 313 -2.86 -18.23 -2.36
CA LEU A 313 -1.80 -17.91 -3.32
C LEU A 313 -0.72 -19.00 -3.30
N ASP A 314 -1.10 -20.19 -3.74
CA ASP A 314 -0.30 -21.43 -3.74
C ASP A 314 -0.43 -22.16 -5.08
N SER A 315 0.60 -22.91 -5.46
CA SER A 315 0.62 -23.79 -6.62
C SER A 315 -0.55 -24.79 -6.67
N THR A 316 -1.01 -25.24 -5.51
CA THR A 316 -2.16 -26.15 -5.36
C THR A 316 -3.47 -25.54 -5.84
N SER A 317 -3.58 -24.20 -5.93
CA SER A 317 -4.75 -23.52 -6.49
C SER A 317 -4.78 -23.55 -8.03
N ILE A 318 -3.67 -23.92 -8.67
CA ILE A 318 -3.56 -24.00 -10.13
C ILE A 318 -4.15 -25.32 -10.61
N GLN A 319 -5.44 -25.29 -10.93
CA GLN A 319 -6.20 -26.46 -11.37
C GLN A 319 -6.49 -26.43 -12.88
N PRO A 320 -6.61 -27.59 -13.55
CA PRO A 320 -6.81 -27.64 -15.00
C PRO A 320 -8.21 -27.17 -15.43
N ASP A 321 -9.20 -27.27 -14.54
CA ASP A 321 -10.62 -26.96 -14.79
C ASP A 321 -11.06 -25.62 -14.18
N THR A 322 -10.12 -24.71 -13.88
CA THR A 322 -10.41 -23.40 -13.30
C THR A 322 -9.79 -22.25 -14.10
N VAL A 323 -10.43 -21.08 -14.04
CA VAL A 323 -9.83 -19.81 -14.45
C VAL A 323 -9.44 -19.06 -13.19
N LEU A 324 -8.20 -18.63 -13.08
CA LEU A 324 -7.74 -17.83 -11.93
C LEU A 324 -7.62 -16.37 -12.31
N LEU A 325 -8.10 -15.48 -11.45
CA LEU A 325 -7.88 -14.05 -11.51
C LEU A 325 -6.99 -13.64 -10.34
N MET A 326 -5.79 -13.14 -10.65
CA MET A 326 -4.89 -12.59 -9.66
C MET A 326 -4.86 -11.06 -9.77
N ASP A 327 -5.08 -10.35 -8.67
CA ASP A 327 -4.83 -8.90 -8.57
C ASP A 327 -3.66 -8.67 -7.59
N SER A 328 -2.57 -8.13 -8.11
CA SER A 328 -1.36 -7.77 -7.35
C SER A 328 -1.22 -6.27 -7.13
N PHE A 329 -2.30 -5.51 -7.33
CA PHE A 329 -2.35 -4.05 -7.46
C PHE A 329 -1.61 -3.50 -8.68
N PHE A 330 -0.38 -3.93 -8.96
CA PHE A 330 0.39 -3.48 -10.13
C PHE A 330 0.05 -4.25 -11.39
N HIS A 331 -0.51 -5.45 -11.25
CA HIS A 331 -0.92 -6.28 -12.38
C HIS A 331 -2.19 -7.05 -12.07
N ILE A 332 -3.05 -7.18 -13.08
CA ILE A 332 -4.16 -8.14 -13.11
C ILE A 332 -3.76 -9.27 -14.07
N LEU A 333 -3.71 -10.50 -13.58
CA LEU A 333 -3.37 -11.68 -14.38
C LEU A 333 -4.58 -12.61 -14.45
N ILE A 334 -4.92 -13.06 -15.67
CA ILE A 334 -5.90 -14.12 -15.88
C ILE A 334 -5.17 -15.38 -16.33
N TYR A 335 -5.24 -16.43 -15.53
CA TYR A 335 -4.73 -17.75 -15.86
C TYR A 335 -5.89 -18.68 -16.26
N VAL A 336 -5.72 -19.42 -17.35
CA VAL A 336 -6.71 -20.36 -17.84
C VAL A 336 -6.14 -21.77 -17.69
N GLY A 337 -6.82 -22.62 -16.91
CA GLY A 337 -6.45 -24.01 -16.70
C GLY A 337 -6.36 -24.81 -18.01
N GLU A 338 -5.56 -25.88 -17.98
CA GLU A 338 -5.21 -26.65 -19.17
C GLU A 338 -6.43 -27.20 -19.93
N ASN A 339 -7.41 -27.75 -19.21
CA ASN A 339 -8.60 -28.32 -19.83
C ASN A 339 -9.49 -27.23 -20.42
N ILE A 340 -9.66 -26.10 -19.71
CA ILE A 340 -10.39 -24.94 -20.23
C ILE A 340 -9.70 -24.41 -21.49
N ALA A 341 -8.37 -24.33 -21.51
CA ALA A 341 -7.61 -23.90 -22.68
C ALA A 341 -7.80 -24.87 -23.87
N LYS A 342 -7.82 -26.19 -23.63
CA LYS A 342 -8.12 -27.21 -24.65
C LYS A 342 -9.54 -27.05 -25.19
N TRP A 343 -10.54 -26.92 -24.31
CA TRP A 343 -11.94 -26.74 -24.73
C TRP A 343 -12.16 -25.44 -25.48
N ARG A 344 -11.43 -24.38 -25.11
CA ARG A 344 -11.42 -23.11 -25.83
C ARG A 344 -10.90 -23.30 -27.26
N LYS A 345 -9.74 -23.92 -27.42
CA LYS A 345 -9.13 -24.17 -28.74
C LYS A 345 -10.00 -25.06 -29.62
N ALA A 346 -10.70 -26.01 -29.03
CA ALA A 346 -11.65 -26.88 -29.73
C ALA A 346 -13.01 -26.21 -30.04
N GLY A 347 -13.22 -24.96 -29.61
CA GLY A 347 -14.45 -24.21 -29.90
C GLY A 347 -15.66 -24.60 -29.04
N TYR A 348 -15.48 -25.38 -27.98
CA TYR A 348 -16.58 -25.80 -27.10
C TYR A 348 -17.13 -24.66 -26.22
N LEU A 349 -16.35 -23.58 -26.02
CA LEU A 349 -16.66 -22.49 -25.09
C LEU A 349 -17.46 -21.32 -25.69
N VAL A 350 -18.35 -21.56 -26.67
CA VAL A 350 -19.26 -20.51 -27.17
C VAL A 350 -20.26 -20.05 -26.09
N ARG A 351 -20.55 -20.90 -25.09
CA ARG A 351 -21.58 -20.68 -24.05
C ARG A 351 -21.05 -20.34 -22.65
N LEU A 352 -19.80 -20.67 -22.32
CA LEU A 352 -19.24 -20.40 -20.98
C LEU A 352 -18.81 -18.93 -20.81
N LEU A 353 -18.56 -18.25 -21.93
CA LEU A 353 -18.26 -16.83 -21.98
C LEU A 353 -19.43 -15.93 -21.54
N SER A 354 -20.68 -16.40 -21.55
CA SER A 354 -21.82 -15.61 -21.05
C SER A 354 -21.84 -15.47 -19.53
N SER A 355 -21.31 -16.46 -18.78
CA SER A 355 -21.11 -16.34 -17.34
C SER A 355 -19.84 -15.55 -16.99
N LEU A 356 -18.76 -15.70 -17.75
CA LEU A 356 -17.59 -14.82 -17.65
C LEU A 356 -17.94 -13.36 -18.03
N CYS A 357 -18.92 -13.14 -18.91
CA CYS A 357 -19.48 -11.82 -19.20
C CYS A 357 -20.08 -11.14 -17.96
N PHE A 358 -20.61 -11.88 -16.99
CA PHE A 358 -21.17 -11.32 -15.75
C PHE A 358 -20.08 -10.67 -14.87
N TYR A 359 -18.87 -11.24 -14.85
CA TYR A 359 -17.71 -10.63 -14.17
C TYR A 359 -16.92 -9.68 -15.09
N ALA A 360 -17.00 -9.84 -16.41
CA ALA A 360 -16.54 -8.80 -17.34
C ALA A 360 -17.38 -7.51 -17.15
N LEU A 361 -18.67 -7.63 -16.85
CA LEU A 361 -19.55 -6.56 -16.37
C LEU A 361 -19.14 -6.01 -14.98
N PHE A 362 -18.52 -6.80 -14.12
CA PHE A 362 -17.93 -6.32 -12.86
C PHE A 362 -16.60 -5.56 -13.10
N LEU A 363 -15.81 -5.97 -14.09
CA LEU A 363 -14.64 -5.22 -14.57
C LEU A 363 -15.03 -3.88 -15.24
N ILE A 364 -16.27 -3.74 -15.76
CA ILE A 364 -16.83 -2.44 -16.20
C ILE A 364 -16.89 -1.44 -15.03
N SER A 365 -17.15 -1.90 -13.79
CA SER A 365 -17.14 -1.02 -12.60
C SER A 365 -15.75 -0.45 -12.28
N PHE A 366 -14.69 -1.04 -12.84
CA PHE A 366 -13.30 -0.56 -12.75
C PHE A 366 -12.78 0.07 -14.06
N GLY A 367 -13.63 0.28 -15.06
CA GLY A 367 -13.28 1.05 -16.26
C GLY A 367 -12.46 0.30 -17.32
N LEU A 368 -12.55 -1.04 -17.38
CA LEU A 368 -12.01 -1.82 -18.49
C LEU A 368 -12.97 -1.81 -19.69
N ASP A 369 -12.45 -1.54 -20.89
CA ASP A 369 -13.23 -1.61 -22.13
C ASP A 369 -13.45 -3.08 -22.52
N LEU A 370 -14.69 -3.53 -22.37
CA LEU A 370 -15.17 -4.91 -22.57
C LEU A 370 -14.73 -5.51 -23.91
N ARG A 371 -14.56 -4.67 -24.95
CA ARG A 371 -14.23 -5.11 -26.31
C ARG A 371 -12.80 -5.58 -26.46
N ILE A 372 -11.85 -5.03 -25.69
CA ILE A 372 -10.43 -5.38 -25.78
C ILE A 372 -10.17 -6.66 -24.96
N ALA A 373 -10.69 -6.72 -23.73
CA ALA A 373 -10.57 -7.89 -22.88
C ALA A 373 -11.21 -9.13 -23.51
N MET A 374 -12.42 -9.02 -24.08
CA MET A 374 -13.04 -10.15 -24.76
C MET A 374 -12.31 -10.55 -26.05
N ARG A 375 -11.80 -9.61 -26.86
CA ARG A 375 -11.13 -9.93 -28.13
C ARG A 375 -9.77 -10.62 -27.92
N GLU A 376 -9.04 -10.24 -26.88
CA GLU A 376 -7.74 -10.82 -26.50
C GLU A 376 -7.90 -12.18 -25.79
N ILE A 377 -8.92 -12.29 -24.90
CA ILE A 377 -9.38 -13.56 -24.32
C ILE A 377 -10.01 -14.48 -25.39
N LEU A 378 -10.31 -14.00 -26.61
CA LEU A 378 -10.68 -14.84 -27.74
C LEU A 378 -9.46 -15.26 -28.60
N ASN A 379 -8.40 -14.45 -28.70
CA ASN A 379 -7.28 -14.66 -29.63
C ASN A 379 -6.07 -15.49 -29.13
N GLY A 380 -5.93 -15.76 -27.83
CA GLY A 380 -5.07 -16.87 -27.35
C GLY A 380 -3.85 -16.48 -26.51
N TYR A 381 -3.79 -15.24 -26.03
CA TYR A 381 -2.68 -14.74 -25.22
C TYR A 381 -2.88 -15.04 -23.72
N LYS A 382 -1.78 -15.33 -22.99
CA LYS A 382 -1.71 -15.04 -21.56
C LYS A 382 -1.77 -13.52 -21.44
N VAL A 383 -2.79 -13.01 -20.77
CA VAL A 383 -2.99 -11.57 -20.65
C VAL A 383 -2.56 -11.13 -19.26
N LEU A 384 -1.40 -10.49 -19.17
CA LEU A 384 -1.01 -9.72 -18.00
C LEU A 384 -1.51 -8.29 -18.27
N TYR A 385 -2.38 -7.75 -17.42
CA TYR A 385 -2.68 -6.33 -17.46
C TYR A 385 -1.77 -5.61 -16.49
N SER A 386 -0.94 -4.67 -16.94
CA SER A 386 -0.29 -3.72 -16.03
C SER A 386 -1.32 -2.70 -15.55
N LYS A 387 -1.30 -2.45 -14.24
CA LYS A 387 -2.16 -1.56 -13.49
C LYS A 387 -1.26 -0.50 -12.84
N THR A 388 -1.38 0.72 -13.32
CA THR A 388 -0.91 1.91 -12.62
C THR A 388 -1.99 2.33 -11.63
N ARG A 389 -1.63 3.21 -10.68
CA ARG A 389 -2.40 3.70 -9.52
C ARG A 389 -3.92 3.76 -9.66
N HIS A 390 -4.48 3.98 -10.86
CA HIS A 390 -5.92 4.05 -11.07
C HIS A 390 -6.49 3.36 -12.33
N SER A 391 -5.74 2.60 -13.13
CA SER A 391 -6.27 1.91 -14.32
C SER A 391 -5.59 0.57 -14.58
N ALA A 392 -6.37 -0.50 -14.81
CA ALA A 392 -5.87 -1.79 -15.28
C ALA A 392 -6.13 -1.92 -16.78
N ASN A 393 -5.24 -1.48 -17.66
CA ASN A 393 -5.54 -1.44 -19.10
C ASN A 393 -4.32 -1.58 -20.05
N ALA A 394 -3.10 -1.84 -19.57
CA ALA A 394 -2.01 -2.26 -20.49
C ALA A 394 -1.94 -3.77 -20.61
N LEU A 395 -2.20 -4.30 -21.79
CA LEU A 395 -1.89 -5.67 -22.17
C LEU A 395 -0.36 -5.85 -22.24
N LEU A 396 0.26 -6.46 -21.23
CA LEU A 396 1.59 -7.03 -21.32
C LEU A 396 1.42 -8.51 -21.72
N VAL A 397 1.75 -8.85 -22.96
CA VAL A 397 1.83 -10.25 -23.37
C VAL A 397 3.18 -10.79 -22.91
N CYS A 398 3.26 -11.30 -21.69
CA CYS A 398 4.42 -12.09 -21.28
C CYS A 398 4.34 -13.47 -21.96
N ILE A 399 5.04 -13.61 -23.08
CA ILE A 399 5.44 -14.90 -23.63
C ILE A 399 6.57 -15.42 -22.72
N LEU A 400 6.20 -16.01 -21.58
CA LEU A 400 7.10 -16.95 -20.90
C LEU A 400 6.88 -18.31 -21.56
N SER A 401 7.85 -18.65 -22.41
CA SER A 401 8.07 -19.96 -23.06
C SER A 401 8.19 -21.08 -22.05
#